data_AF-A0A917EKF0-F1
#
_entry.id   AF-A0A917EKF0-F1
#
_cell.length_a   1.000
_cell.length_b   1.000
_cell.length_c   1.000
_cell.angle_alpha   90.00
_cell.angle_beta   90.00
_cell.angle_gamma   90.00
#
_symmetry.space_group_name_H-M   'P 1'
#
loop_
_entity.id
_entity.type
_entity.pdbx_description
1 polymer ?
#
loop_
_entity_poly.entity_id
_entity_poly.type
_entity_poly.pdbx_seq_one_letter_code
_entity_poly.pdbx_strand_id
1 'polypeptide(L)'
;MTGQFRDLFLAVDTVYQARQAHMRRLTDDAAALRNELEDLDRQLRDSLDQSSHEATPWRAIGADQTWRAWLMRRRGALNIRLAGVLADLEDAREALKQAFARRQACHEILADEARKLRRRANRVR
;
A
#
# COMPACT_ATOMS: atom_id res chain seq x y z
N MET A 1 13.15 34.43 13.57
CA MET A 1 13.37 33.63 12.35
C MET A 1 13.49 32.13 12.60
N THR A 2 14.03 31.66 13.73
CA THR A 2 14.18 30.21 14.02
C THR A 2 12.86 29.44 14.20
N GLY A 3 11.79 30.08 14.70
CA GLY A 3 10.46 29.45 14.85
C GLY A 3 9.82 29.06 13.52
N GLN A 4 9.83 29.95 12.53
CA GLN A 4 9.20 29.74 11.22
C GLN A 4 9.77 28.54 10.46
N PHE A 5 11.09 28.29 10.53
CA PHE A 5 11.71 27.12 9.91
C PHE A 5 11.40 25.82 10.65
N ARG A 6 11.23 25.87 11.98
CA ARG A 6 10.83 24.72 12.79
C ARG A 6 9.39 24.32 12.50
N ASP A 7 8.50 25.30 12.36
CA ASP A 7 7.08 25.06 12.03
C ASP A 7 6.93 24.47 10.62
N LEU A 8 7.70 25.00 9.65
CA LEU A 8 7.77 24.43 8.30
C LEU A 8 8.27 22.98 8.32
N PHE A 9 9.32 22.71 9.11
CA PHE A 9 9.84 21.35 9.26
C PHE A 9 8.79 20.40 9.86
N LEU A 10 8.08 20.81 10.90
CA LEU A 10 7.00 20.03 11.51
C LEU A 10 5.89 19.72 10.49
N ALA A 11 5.48 20.73 9.71
CA ALA A 11 4.47 20.55 8.65
C ALA A 11 4.94 19.57 7.56
N VAL A 12 6.19 19.67 7.13
CA VAL A 12 6.74 18.75 6.11
C VAL A 12 6.89 17.32 6.66
N ASP A 13 7.34 17.17 7.90
CA ASP A 13 7.47 15.86 8.54
C ASP A 13 6.10 15.19 8.72
N THR A 14 5.10 15.92 9.22
CA THR A 14 3.72 15.40 9.35
C THR A 14 3.13 14.97 8.01
N VAL A 15 3.34 15.73 6.94
CA VAL A 15 2.94 15.32 5.58
C VAL A 15 3.64 14.04 5.15
N TYR A 16 4.96 13.92 5.37
CA TYR A 16 5.70 12.70 5.07
C TYR A 16 5.14 11.48 5.83
N GLN A 17 4.91 11.62 7.14
CA GLN A 17 4.34 10.55 7.97
C GLN A 17 2.95 10.12 7.49
N ALA A 18 2.09 11.09 7.13
CA ALA A 18 0.77 10.80 6.59
C ALA A 18 0.85 10.03 5.26
N ARG A 19 1.75 10.41 4.36
CA ARG A 19 1.97 9.71 3.09
C ARG A 19 2.52 8.30 3.31
N GLN A 20 3.44 8.13 4.26
CA GLN A 20 3.99 6.83 4.61
C GLN A 20 2.91 5.90 5.17
N ALA A 21 2.07 6.41 6.08
CA ALA A 21 0.95 5.66 6.63
C ALA A 21 -0.08 5.27 5.55
N HIS A 22 -0.36 6.18 4.61
CA HIS A 22 -1.26 5.89 3.50
C HIS A 22 -0.72 4.79 2.58
N MET A 23 0.55 4.86 2.18
CA MET A 23 1.18 3.81 1.36
C MET A 23 1.16 2.46 2.07
N ARG A 24 1.40 2.44 3.39
CA ARG A 24 1.32 1.20 4.18
C ARG A 24 -0.08 0.59 4.15
N ARG A 25 -1.13 1.41 4.34
CA ARG A 25 -2.52 0.93 4.24
C ARG A 25 -2.83 0.31 2.87
N LEU A 26 -2.45 0.97 1.78
CA LEU A 26 -2.64 0.42 0.42
C LEU A 26 -1.87 -0.88 0.21
N THR A 27 -0.67 -1.01 0.80
CA THR A 27 0.12 -2.25 0.74
C THR A 27 -0.58 -3.38 1.49
N ASP A 28 -1.12 -3.09 2.68
CA ASP A 28 -1.88 -4.05 3.49
C ASP A 28 -3.17 -4.48 2.76
N ASP A 29 -3.89 -3.53 2.14
CA ASP A 29 -5.08 -3.81 1.34
C ASP A 29 -4.77 -4.70 0.13
N ALA A 30 -3.67 -4.42 -0.59
CA ALA A 30 -3.22 -5.25 -1.70
C ALA A 30 -2.85 -6.67 -1.26
N ALA A 31 -2.22 -6.82 -0.08
CA ALA A 31 -1.91 -8.12 0.49
C ALA A 31 -3.18 -8.90 0.87
N ALA A 32 -4.16 -8.23 1.48
CA ALA A 32 -5.44 -8.84 1.83
C ALA A 32 -6.19 -9.34 0.58
N LEU A 33 -6.23 -8.55 -0.49
CA LEU A 33 -6.86 -8.95 -1.76
C LEU A 33 -6.15 -10.14 -2.42
N ARG A 34 -4.82 -10.21 -2.35
CA ARG A 34 -4.06 -11.37 -2.84
C ARG A 34 -4.36 -12.63 -2.03
N ASN A 35 -4.47 -12.51 -0.71
CA ASN A 35 -4.84 -13.63 0.16
C ASN A 35 -6.27 -14.12 -0.14
N GLU A 36 -7.23 -13.21 -0.37
CA GLU A 36 -8.59 -13.58 -0.79
C GLU A 36 -8.59 -14.33 -2.13
N LEU A 37 -7.77 -13.90 -3.09
CA LEU A 37 -7.63 -14.60 -4.39
C LEU A 37 -7.01 -15.98 -4.23
N GLU A 38 -5.96 -16.11 -3.42
CA GLU A 38 -5.31 -17.39 -3.15
C GLU A 38 -6.27 -18.38 -2.46
N ASP A 39 -7.09 -17.89 -1.52
CA ASP A 39 -8.09 -18.70 -0.85
C ASP A 39 -9.16 -19.21 -1.83
N LEU A 40 -9.65 -18.36 -2.73
CA LEU A 40 -10.57 -18.79 -3.79
C LEU A 40 -9.94 -19.83 -4.74
N ASP A 41 -8.68 -19.65 -5.11
CA ASP A 41 -7.95 -20.61 -5.95
C ASP A 41 -7.68 -21.93 -5.20
N ARG A 42 -7.56 -21.91 -3.87
CA ARG A 42 -7.49 -23.12 -3.03
C ARG A 42 -8.84 -23.85 -3.00
N GLN A 43 -9.92 -23.15 -2.69
CA GLN A 43 -11.28 -23.71 -2.68
C GLN A 43 -11.64 -24.36 -4.03
N LEU A 44 -11.22 -23.76 -5.14
CA LEU A 44 -11.39 -24.34 -6.47
C LEU A 44 -10.67 -25.67 -6.63
N ARG A 45 -9.39 -25.74 -6.24
CA ARG A 45 -8.59 -26.96 -6.33
C ARG A 45 -9.16 -28.08 -5.46
N ASP A 46 -9.52 -27.78 -4.22
CA ASP A 46 -10.08 -28.75 -3.28
C ASP A 46 -11.39 -29.34 -3.79
N SER A 47 -12.25 -28.50 -4.39
CA SER A 47 -13.53 -28.95 -4.95
C SER A 47 -13.34 -29.85 -6.18
N LEU A 48 -12.36 -29.54 -7.03
CA LEU A 48 -12.02 -30.38 -8.19
C LEU A 48 -11.46 -31.74 -7.75
N ASP A 49 -10.62 -31.76 -6.73
CA ASP A 49 -10.04 -33.00 -6.19
C ASP A 49 -11.11 -33.92 -5.58
N GLN A 50 -12.03 -33.38 -4.77
CA GLN A 50 -13.14 -34.13 -4.16
C GLN A 50 -14.12 -34.68 -5.20
N SER A 51 -14.41 -33.92 -6.27
CA SER A 51 -15.30 -34.36 -7.35
C SER A 51 -14.79 -35.59 -8.12
N SER A 52 -13.50 -35.88 -8.05
CA SER A 52 -12.89 -37.05 -8.71
C SER A 52 -13.11 -38.36 -7.95
N HIS A 53 -13.50 -38.30 -6.66
CA HIS A 53 -13.61 -39.47 -5.77
C HIS A 53 -15.06 -39.94 -5.50
N GLU A 54 -16.08 -39.11 -5.72
CA GLU A 54 -17.49 -39.46 -5.43
C GLU A 54 -18.38 -39.47 -6.69
N ALA A 55 -18.83 -40.67 -7.08
CA ALA A 55 -19.69 -40.89 -8.23
C ALA A 55 -21.16 -40.46 -7.98
N THR A 56 -21.54 -39.25 -8.36
CA THR A 56 -22.92 -38.95 -8.81
C THR A 56 -22.93 -37.84 -9.89
N PRO A 57 -22.85 -38.20 -11.18
CA PRO A 57 -22.44 -37.25 -12.23
C PRO A 57 -23.42 -36.10 -12.51
N TRP A 58 -24.74 -36.29 -12.33
CA TRP A 58 -25.75 -35.42 -12.94
C TRP A 58 -26.27 -34.30 -12.03
N ARG A 59 -26.28 -34.49 -10.70
CA ARG A 59 -26.60 -33.42 -9.72
C ARG A 59 -25.40 -32.52 -9.42
N ALA A 60 -24.19 -33.05 -9.56
CA ALA A 60 -22.95 -32.30 -9.39
C ALA A 60 -22.74 -31.25 -10.51
N ILE A 61 -23.07 -31.57 -11.77
CA ILE A 61 -22.82 -30.67 -12.93
C ILE A 61 -23.61 -29.35 -12.84
N GLY A 62 -24.89 -29.37 -12.43
CA GLY A 62 -25.72 -28.16 -12.36
C GLY A 62 -25.37 -27.22 -11.20
N ALA A 63 -25.03 -27.80 -10.04
CA ALA A 63 -24.52 -27.06 -8.88
C ALA A 63 -23.12 -26.50 -9.16
N ASP A 64 -22.26 -27.25 -9.85
CA ASP A 64 -20.92 -26.85 -10.26
C ASP A 64 -20.93 -25.67 -11.24
N GLN A 65 -21.84 -25.64 -12.22
CA GLN A 65 -21.91 -24.53 -13.19
C GLN A 65 -22.23 -23.17 -12.53
N THR A 66 -23.20 -23.14 -11.62
CA THR A 66 -23.62 -21.90 -10.93
C THR A 66 -22.55 -21.46 -9.93
N TRP A 67 -21.96 -22.40 -9.20
CA TRP A 67 -20.85 -22.15 -8.28
C TRP A 67 -19.62 -21.63 -9.02
N ARG A 68 -19.24 -22.23 -10.17
CA ARG A 68 -18.14 -21.74 -11.02
C ARG A 68 -18.42 -20.36 -11.60
N ALA A 69 -19.65 -20.08 -12.02
CA ALA A 69 -20.03 -18.75 -12.49
C ALA A 69 -19.95 -17.69 -11.36
N TRP A 70 -20.32 -18.06 -10.13
CA TRP A 70 -20.11 -17.20 -8.96
C TRP A 70 -18.62 -16.99 -8.68
N LEU A 71 -17.81 -18.05 -8.71
CA LEU A 71 -16.37 -18.00 -8.46
C LEU A 71 -15.66 -17.08 -9.47
N MET A 72 -15.96 -17.23 -10.76
CA MET A 72 -15.38 -16.38 -11.82
C MET A 72 -15.76 -14.91 -11.65
N ARG A 73 -17.01 -14.62 -11.30
CA ARG A 73 -17.46 -13.24 -11.01
C ARG A 73 -16.76 -12.68 -9.78
N ARG A 74 -16.61 -13.47 -8.71
CA ARG A 74 -15.92 -13.05 -7.48
C ARG A 74 -14.44 -12.77 -7.75
N ARG A 75 -13.75 -13.67 -8.47
CA ARG A 75 -12.36 -13.50 -8.88
C ARG A 75 -12.18 -12.25 -9.75
N GLY A 76 -13.08 -12.04 -10.72
CA GLY A 76 -13.08 -10.83 -11.55
C GLY A 76 -13.21 -9.55 -10.73
N ALA A 77 -14.15 -9.52 -9.78
CA ALA A 77 -14.33 -8.38 -8.87
C ALA A 77 -13.09 -8.11 -7.99
N LEU A 78 -12.45 -9.17 -7.46
CA LEU A 78 -11.23 -9.03 -6.67
C LEU A 78 -10.04 -8.54 -7.50
N ASN A 79 -9.88 -9.04 -8.73
CA ASN A 79 -8.83 -8.56 -9.64
C ASN A 79 -9.01 -7.09 -10.02
N ILE A 80 -10.24 -6.63 -10.26
CA ILE A 80 -10.54 -5.21 -10.53
C ILE A 80 -10.16 -4.36 -9.31
N ARG A 81 -10.56 -4.79 -8.10
CA ARG A 81 -10.19 -4.10 -6.86
C ARG A 81 -8.68 -4.05 -6.66
N LEU A 82 -7.99 -5.17 -6.89
CA LEU A 82 -6.53 -5.25 -6.77
C LEU A 82 -5.83 -4.34 -7.78
N ALA A 83 -6.30 -4.30 -9.03
CA ALA A 83 -5.77 -3.40 -10.05
C ALA A 83 -5.94 -1.92 -9.64
N GLY A 84 -7.09 -1.56 -9.05
CA GLY A 84 -7.32 -0.22 -8.51
C GLY A 84 -6.34 0.13 -7.39
N VAL A 85 -6.21 -0.74 -6.38
CA VAL A 85 -5.27 -0.51 -5.27
C VAL A 85 -3.81 -0.42 -5.75
N LEU A 86 -3.43 -1.21 -6.75
CA LEU A 86 -2.08 -1.15 -7.33
C LEU A 86 -1.84 0.17 -8.08
N ALA A 87 -2.83 0.71 -8.79
CA ALA A 87 -2.73 2.03 -9.40
C ALA A 87 -2.57 3.12 -8.33
N ASP A 88 -3.40 3.08 -7.28
CA ASP A 88 -3.30 4.02 -6.16
C ASP A 88 -1.95 3.92 -5.44
N LEU A 89 -1.35 2.73 -5.39
CA LEU A 89 -0.05 2.50 -4.77
C LEU A 89 1.10 3.15 -5.54
N GLU A 90 1.03 3.18 -6.88
CA GLU A 90 2.01 3.91 -7.70
C GLU A 90 1.91 5.42 -7.46
N ASP A 91 0.69 5.97 -7.40
CA ASP A 91 0.47 7.38 -7.08
C ASP A 91 0.96 7.72 -5.66
N ALA A 92 0.65 6.85 -4.69
CA ALA A 92 1.09 7.02 -3.30
C ALA A 92 2.63 6.94 -3.17
N ARG A 93 3.28 6.08 -3.95
CA ARG A 93 4.74 5.94 -4.00
C ARG A 93 5.42 7.21 -4.51
N GLU A 94 4.92 7.80 -5.60
CA GLU A 94 5.46 9.06 -6.12
C GLU A 94 5.21 10.22 -5.14
N ALA A 95 4.01 10.30 -4.54
CA ALA A 95 3.72 11.29 -3.51
C ALA A 95 4.63 11.16 -2.26
N LEU A 96 4.90 9.93 -1.82
CA LEU A 96 5.82 9.68 -0.70
C LEU A 96 7.25 10.09 -1.04
N LYS A 97 7.72 9.78 -2.27
CA LYS A 97 9.04 10.18 -2.76
C LYS A 97 9.21 11.70 -2.73
N GLN A 98 8.20 12.45 -3.19
CA GLN A 98 8.23 13.91 -3.14
C GLN A 98 8.20 14.45 -1.71
N ALA A 99 7.37 13.89 -0.83
CA ALA A 99 7.34 14.27 0.57
C ALA A 99 8.68 13.99 1.28
N PHE A 100 9.32 12.86 0.96
CA PHE A 100 10.65 12.51 1.47
C PHE A 100 11.70 13.51 1.02
N ALA A 101 11.73 13.86 -0.28
CA ALA A 101 12.69 14.83 -0.82
C ALA A 101 12.55 16.21 -0.13
N ARG A 102 11.31 16.67 0.08
CA ARG A 102 11.05 17.93 0.80
C ARG A 102 11.50 17.87 2.26
N ARG A 103 11.23 16.75 2.94
CA ARG A 103 11.67 16.52 4.32
C ARG A 103 13.19 16.54 4.42
N GLN A 104 13.86 15.88 3.49
CA GLN A 104 15.33 15.84 3.41
C GLN A 104 15.93 17.24 3.20
N ALA A 105 15.38 18.02 2.27
CA ALA A 105 15.81 19.40 2.05
C ALA A 105 15.64 20.27 3.31
N CYS A 106 14.52 20.13 4.04
CA CYS A 106 14.32 20.86 5.29
C CYS A 106 15.34 20.46 6.38
N HIS A 107 15.67 19.16 6.49
CA HIS A 107 16.73 18.69 7.38
C HIS A 107 18.09 19.32 7.05
N GLU A 108 18.44 19.38 5.77
CA GLU A 108 19.71 19.96 5.31
C GLU A 108 19.81 21.45 5.62
N ILE A 109 18.73 22.21 5.38
CA ILE A 109 18.66 23.65 5.71
C ILE A 109 18.84 23.87 7.21
N LEU A 110 18.14 23.10 8.05
CA LEU A 110 18.27 23.21 9.52
C LEU A 110 19.69 22.89 10.00
N ALA A 111 20.32 21.86 9.42
CA ALA A 111 21.69 21.50 9.73
C ALA A 111 22.71 22.58 9.29
N ASP A 112 22.48 23.21 8.14
CA ASP A 112 23.28 24.34 7.66
C ASP A 112 23.16 25.56 8.58
N GLU A 113 21.94 25.93 9.00
CA GLU A 113 21.72 27.04 9.93
C GLU A 113 22.39 26.79 11.29
N ALA A 114 22.28 25.56 11.83
CA ALA A 114 22.97 25.18 13.05
C ALA A 114 24.50 25.31 12.92
N ARG A 115 25.06 24.90 11.77
CA ARG A 115 26.49 25.05 11.47
C ARG A 115 26.91 26.52 11.37
N LYS A 116 26.12 27.37 10.71
CA LYS A 116 26.38 28.82 10.61
C LYS A 116 26.38 29.49 11.98
N LEU A 117 25.41 29.16 12.84
CA LEU A 117 25.33 29.68 14.21
C LEU A 117 26.56 29.26 15.04
N ARG A 118 26.97 27.99 14.99
CA ARG A 118 28.19 27.50 15.65
C ARG A 118 29.45 28.24 15.18
N ARG A 119 29.60 28.46 13.87
CA ARG A 119 30.73 29.21 13.31
C ARG A 119 30.76 30.66 13.79
N ARG A 120 29.60 31.33 13.88
CA ARG A 120 29.50 32.69 14.43
C ARG A 120 29.88 32.73 15.90
N ALA A 121 29.39 31.80 16.71
CA ALA A 121 29.73 31.72 18.14
C ALA A 121 31.23 31.51 18.37
N ASN A 122 31.89 30.65 17.58
CA ASN A 122 33.34 30.43 17.67
C ASN A 122 34.19 31.62 17.17
N ARG A 123 33.62 32.54 16.38
CA ARG A 123 34.36 33.69 15.82
C ARG A 123 34.30 34.93 16.71
N VAL A 124 33.41 34.93 17.70
CA VAL A 124 33.24 36.01 18.70
C VAL A 124 34.04 35.71 19.99
N ARG A 125 34.70 34.55 20.05
CA ARG A 125 35.55 34.10 21.16
C ARG A 125 37.01 34.22 20.77
#